data_AF-A0A966TNI0-F1
#
_entry.id   AF-A0A966TNI0-F1
#
_cell.length_a   1.000
_cell.length_b   1.000
_cell.length_c   1.000
_cell.angle_alpha   90.00
_cell.angle_beta   90.00
_cell.angle_gamma   90.00
#
_symmetry.space_group_name_H-M   'P 1'
#
loop_
_entity.id
_entity.type
_entity.pdbx_description
1 polymer ?
#
loop_
_entity_poly.entity_id
_entity_poly.type
_entity_poly.pdbx_seq_one_letter_code
_entity_poly.pdbx_strand_id
1 'polypeptide(L)' 'DQLCLSPQCGFSSTVHGNNIAVQDQRSKLRLVVETAQEVWGQA' A
#
# COMPACT_ATOMS: atom_id res chain seq x y z
N ASP A 1 -2.94 1.69 -20.48
CA ASP A 1 -2.57 0.26 -20.30
C ASP A 1 -1.49 0.01 -19.26
N GLN A 2 -0.70 1.01 -18.83
CA GLN A 2 0.32 0.82 -17.78
C GLN A 2 -0.06 1.57 -16.50
N LEU A 3 -0.97 0.98 -15.72
CA LEU A 3 -1.41 1.52 -14.42
C LEU A 3 -0.79 0.72 -13.27
N CYS A 4 -0.63 1.35 -12.11
CA CYS A 4 -0.16 0.70 -10.89
C CYS A 4 -0.92 1.22 -9.67
N LEU A 5 -0.91 0.44 -8.58
CA LEU A 5 -1.45 0.85 -7.28
C LEU A 5 -0.32 1.12 -6.30
N SER A 6 -0.54 2.11 -5.45
CA SER A 6 0.31 2.44 -4.32
C SER A 6 -0.51 3.06 -3.19
N PRO A 7 0.01 3.10 -1.96
CA PRO A 7 -0.58 3.93 -0.90
C PRO A 7 -0.59 5.41 -1.30
N GLN A 8 -1.48 6.20 -0.70
CA GLN A 8 -1.58 7.65 -0.96
C GLN A 8 -0.27 8.43 -0.68
N CYS A 9 0.51 7.97 0.31
CA CYS A 9 1.77 8.56 0.73
C CYS A 9 2.66 7.50 1.40
N GLY A 10 3.92 7.83 1.64
CA GLY A 10 4.83 6.98 2.40
C GLY A 10 4.49 6.91 3.89
N PHE A 11 4.90 5.85 4.57
CA PHE A 11 4.66 5.67 6.02
C PHE A 11 5.44 6.65 6.90
N SER A 12 6.41 7.37 6.35
CA SER A 12 7.17 8.44 7.02
C SER A 12 6.94 9.80 6.34
N SER A 13 5.67 10.15 6.10
CA SER A 13 5.30 11.37 5.39
C SER A 13 5.48 12.66 6.20
N THR A 14 5.95 12.58 7.45
CA THR A 14 6.29 13.73 8.30
C THR A 14 7.74 13.63 8.76
N VAL A 15 8.36 14.76 9.11
CA VAL A 15 9.75 14.81 9.63
C VAL A 15 9.92 13.93 10.87
N HIS A 16 8.86 13.74 11.65
CA HIS A 16 8.85 12.91 12.86
C HIS A 16 8.47 11.44 12.59
N GLY A 17 8.16 11.07 11.34
CA GLY A 17 7.54 9.79 11.00
C GLY A 17 6.08 9.72 11.47
N ASN A 18 5.29 8.82 10.89
CA ASN A 18 3.96 8.53 11.43
C ASN A 18 4.09 7.48 12.55
N ASN A 19 3.39 7.66 13.66
CA ASN A 19 3.28 6.64 14.71
C ASN A 19 2.34 5.52 14.24
N ILE A 20 2.83 4.67 13.35
CA ILE A 20 2.11 3.54 12.79
C ILE A 20 2.86 2.25 13.11
N ALA A 21 2.17 1.29 13.70
CA ALA A 21 2.76 0.00 14.03
C ALA A 21 3.24 -0.71 12.75
N VAL A 22 4.34 -1.45 12.85
CA VAL A 22 4.89 -2.21 11.70
C VAL A 22 3.84 -3.16 11.11
N GLN A 23 2.97 -3.72 11.96
CA GLN A 23 1.89 -4.58 11.51
C GLN A 23 0.87 -3.83 10.65
N ASP A 24 0.53 -2.60 11.01
CA ASP A 24 -0.40 -1.77 10.23
C ASP A 24 0.21 -1.36 8.88
N GLN A 25 1.51 -1.09 8.84
CA GLN A 25 2.23 -0.85 7.57
C GLN A 25 2.14 -2.08 6.65
N ARG A 26 2.36 -3.28 7.21
CA ARG A 26 2.23 -4.55 6.47
C ARG A 26 0.82 -4.78 5.97
N SER A 27 -0.20 -4.52 6.80
CA SER A 27 -1.61 -4.63 6.41
C SER A 27 -1.95 -3.69 5.25
N LYS A 28 -1.45 -2.44 5.28
CA LYS A 28 -1.65 -1.48 4.17
C LYS A 28 -1.00 -1.95 2.87
N LEU A 29 0.22 -2.49 2.92
CA LEU A 29 0.88 -3.04 1.74
C LEU A 29 0.16 -4.29 1.21
N ARG A 30 -0.31 -5.15 2.10
CA ARG A 30 -1.10 -6.34 1.73
C ARG A 30 -2.36 -5.95 0.98
N LEU A 31 -3.11 -4.96 1.48
CA LEU A 31 -4.31 -4.46 0.82
C LEU A 31 -4.02 -4.00 -0.62
N VAL A 32 -2.93 -3.27 -0.85
CA VAL A 32 -2.54 -2.84 -2.21
C VAL A 32 -2.31 -4.03 -3.14
N VAL A 33 -1.63 -5.07 -2.66
CA VAL A 33 -1.37 -6.30 -3.45
C VAL A 33 -2.66 -7.06 -3.74
N GLU A 34 -3.50 -7.27 -2.72
CA GLU A 34 -4.77 -7.97 -2.86
C GLU A 34 -5.71 -7.24 -3.82
N THR A 35 -5.82 -5.91 -3.70
CA THR A 35 -6.62 -5.10 -4.64
C THR A 35 -6.06 -5.15 -6.06
N ALA A 36 -4.74 -5.12 -6.24
CA ALA A 36 -4.14 -5.25 -7.56
C ALA A 36 -4.46 -6.61 -8.20
N GLN A 37 -4.47 -7.68 -7.39
CA GLN A 37 -4.87 -9.02 -7.83
C GLN A 37 -6.36 -9.11 -8.15
N GLU A 38 -7.23 -8.47 -7.38
CA GLU A 38 -8.68 -8.44 -7.64
C GLU A 38 -9.00 -7.74 -8.97
N VAL A 39 -8.32 -6.61 -9.24
CA VAL A 39 -8.61 -5.78 -10.42
C VAL A 39 -7.94 -6.32 -11.69
N TRP A 40 -6.70 -6.82 -11.60
CA TRP A 40 -5.90 -7.23 -12.77
C TRP A 40 -5.36 -8.66 -12.72
N GLY A 41 -5.50 -9.39 -11.63
CA GLY A 41 -4.88 -10.71 -11.40
C GLY A 41 -5.56 -11.88 -12.10
N GLN A 42 -6.43 -11.64 -13.08
CA GLN A 42 -6.91 -12.67 -13.99
C GLN A 42 -6.20 -12.55 -15.35
N ALA A 43 -5.44 -13.60 -15.68
CA ALA A 43 -4.96 -13.92 -17.02
C ALA A 43 -5.32 -15.37 -17.33
#